data_AF-A0A356Z9Z9-F1
#
_entry.id   AF-A0A356Z9Z9-F1
#
_cell.length_a   1.000
_cell.length_b   1.000
_cell.length_c   1.000
_cell.angle_alpha   90.00
_cell.angle_beta   90.00
_cell.angle_gamma   90.00
#
_symmetry.space_group_name_H-M   'P 1'
#
loop_
_entity.id
_entity.type
_entity.pdbx_description
1 polymer ?
#
loop_
_entity_poly.entity_id
_entity_poly.type
_entity_poly.pdbx_seq_one_letter_code
_entity_poly.pdbx_strand_id
1 'polypeptide(L)'
;MIKRIPGLAQKLWHDFLGSIKRFPEAIIFAVTTVVLLIVMNHWQTSEQTTKLLTRLAMTLAFGFPIALSLNVLFEHNPQRRSKPMIIFSLALVVLAAYFIFFLKEINPVSISRYIAYSLSSYLAFVFIPYLSHRKHFELSVIELLTRFCITFLYSATLFLGLSAILFTVDQLFAMGINSKPYFDLWLIMAGIFAPVFFLAKIPVPALDSEPDSYPKVLKALFLYILIPLLSVYTIILFTYFAKIIITQTWPIGLVSHLVLWYAVFSALLIFCLEPLSKQSRMAEQF
;
A
#
# COMPACT_ATOMS: atom_id res chain seq x y z
N MET A 1 -24.65 -10.01 -22.75
CA MET A 1 -24.00 -9.56 -21.50
C MET A 1 -23.48 -10.71 -20.63
N ILE A 2 -24.13 -11.89 -20.62
CA ILE A 2 -23.80 -13.03 -19.74
C ILE A 2 -22.55 -13.85 -20.17
N LYS A 3 -22.18 -13.86 -21.46
CA LYS A 3 -21.00 -14.62 -21.96
C LYS A 3 -19.62 -14.02 -21.63
N ARG A 4 -19.53 -12.77 -21.13
CA ARG A 4 -18.24 -12.14 -20.76
C ARG A 4 -17.79 -12.42 -19.32
N ILE A 5 -18.71 -12.84 -18.46
CA ILE A 5 -18.45 -13.13 -17.04
C ILE A 5 -17.51 -14.33 -16.83
N PRO A 6 -17.68 -15.48 -17.51
CA PRO A 6 -16.78 -16.63 -17.29
C PRO A 6 -15.34 -16.34 -17.73
N GLY A 7 -15.14 -15.59 -18.83
CA GLY A 7 -13.80 -15.22 -19.30
C GLY A 7 -13.06 -14.25 -18.38
N LEU A 8 -13.79 -13.31 -17.75
CA LEU A 8 -13.20 -12.40 -16.76
C LEU A 8 -12.83 -13.12 -15.46
N ALA A 9 -13.71 -14.01 -14.97
CA ALA A 9 -13.43 -14.82 -13.79
C ALA A 9 -12.22 -15.75 -14.02
N GLN A 10 -12.14 -16.39 -15.17
CA GLN A 10 -11.02 -17.27 -15.52
C GLN A 10 -9.70 -16.52 -15.65
N LYS A 11 -9.72 -15.29 -16.18
CA LYS A 11 -8.54 -14.41 -16.26
C LYS A 11 -8.08 -13.98 -14.86
N LEU A 12 -8.99 -13.50 -14.02
CA LEU A 12 -8.68 -13.13 -12.64
C LEU A 12 -8.13 -14.32 -11.83
N TRP A 13 -8.67 -15.52 -12.06
CA TRP A 13 -8.20 -16.75 -11.43
C TRP A 13 -6.78 -17.14 -11.87
N HIS A 14 -6.48 -17.02 -13.17
CA HIS A 14 -5.12 -17.25 -13.68
C HIS A 14 -4.13 -16.22 -13.14
N ASP A 15 -4.50 -14.95 -13.13
CA ASP A 15 -3.66 -13.87 -12.61
C ASP A 15 -3.38 -14.10 -11.11
N PHE A 16 -4.40 -14.48 -10.33
CA PHE A 16 -4.28 -14.79 -8.90
C PHE A 16 -3.36 -15.99 -8.63
N LEU A 17 -3.51 -17.08 -9.40
CA LEU A 17 -2.61 -18.24 -9.31
C LEU A 17 -1.19 -17.92 -9.77
N GLY A 18 -1.05 -17.01 -10.73
CA GLY A 18 0.24 -16.48 -11.19
C GLY A 18 0.99 -15.76 -10.07
N SER A 19 0.32 -14.93 -9.28
CA SER A 19 0.92 -14.25 -8.12
C SER A 19 1.42 -15.21 -7.06
N ILE A 20 0.64 -16.24 -6.77
CA ILE A 20 0.98 -17.23 -5.75
C ILE A 20 2.26 -17.96 -6.14
N LYS A 21 2.42 -18.27 -7.43
CA LYS A 21 3.63 -18.91 -7.96
C LYS A 21 4.81 -17.94 -8.05
N ARG A 22 4.57 -16.65 -8.29
CA ARG A 22 5.62 -15.63 -8.47
C ARG A 22 6.16 -15.08 -7.14
N PHE A 23 5.31 -14.92 -6.12
CA PHE A 23 5.66 -14.36 -4.82
C PHE A 23 5.23 -15.25 -3.64
N PRO A 24 5.63 -16.53 -3.58
CA PRO A 24 5.19 -17.44 -2.52
C PRO A 24 5.61 -16.96 -1.13
N GLU A 25 6.82 -16.44 -0.98
CA GLU A 25 7.39 -16.04 0.32
C GLU A 25 6.65 -14.85 0.94
N ALA A 26 6.32 -13.83 0.13
CA ALA A 26 5.57 -12.68 0.61
C ALA A 26 4.16 -13.09 1.07
N ILE A 27 3.51 -13.99 0.33
CA ILE A 27 2.18 -14.48 0.68
C ILE A 27 2.21 -15.30 1.97
N ILE A 28 3.24 -16.12 2.19
CA ILE A 28 3.41 -16.85 3.45
C ILE A 28 3.52 -15.87 4.63
N PHE A 29 4.33 -14.82 4.54
CA PHE A 29 4.42 -13.81 5.59
C PHE A 29 3.09 -13.09 5.83
N ALA A 30 2.37 -12.73 4.77
CA ALA A 30 1.06 -12.07 4.86
C ALA A 30 0.02 -12.97 5.54
N VAL A 31 -0.11 -14.24 5.09
CA VAL A 31 -1.06 -15.21 5.66
C VAL A 31 -0.72 -15.51 7.12
N THR A 32 0.56 -15.74 7.43
CA THR A 32 0.99 -16.02 8.81
C THR A 32 0.69 -14.85 9.74
N THR A 33 0.91 -13.61 9.28
CA THR A 33 0.56 -12.40 10.03
C THR A 33 -0.94 -12.34 10.30
N VAL A 34 -1.77 -12.57 9.28
CA VAL A 34 -3.24 -12.51 9.42
C VAL A 34 -3.76 -13.60 10.35
N VAL A 35 -3.28 -14.84 10.22
CA VAL A 35 -3.65 -15.95 11.11
C VAL A 35 -3.30 -15.60 12.55
N LEU A 36 -2.11 -15.05 12.80
CA LEU A 36 -1.68 -14.68 14.14
C LEU A 36 -2.55 -13.54 14.73
N LEU A 37 -2.94 -12.56 13.92
CA LEU A 37 -3.85 -11.49 14.33
C LEU A 37 -5.27 -12.00 14.63
N ILE A 38 -5.78 -12.95 13.85
CA ILE A 38 -7.10 -13.57 14.10
C ILE A 38 -7.08 -14.38 15.42
N VAL A 39 -5.99 -15.12 15.66
CA VAL A 39 -5.80 -15.84 16.93
C VAL A 39 -5.80 -14.86 18.11
N MET A 40 -5.08 -13.74 18.01
CA MET A 40 -5.08 -12.69 19.04
C MET A 40 -6.47 -12.07 19.27
N ASN A 41 -7.28 -11.92 18.21
CA ASN A 41 -8.63 -11.36 18.30
C ASN A 41 -9.59 -12.30 19.06
N HIS A 42 -9.40 -13.62 18.92
CA HIS A 42 -10.28 -14.62 19.51
C HIS A 42 -9.82 -15.07 20.91
N TRP A 43 -8.51 -15.20 21.12
CA TRP A 43 -7.93 -15.77 22.32
C TRP A 43 -7.47 -14.69 23.29
N GLN A 44 -8.20 -14.58 24.40
CA GLN A 44 -7.84 -13.67 25.48
C GLN A 44 -6.69 -14.28 26.29
N THR A 45 -5.47 -13.87 25.96
CA THR A 45 -4.23 -14.44 26.50
C THR A 45 -3.62 -13.50 27.56
N SER A 46 -2.75 -14.02 28.42
CA SER A 46 -2.03 -13.23 29.42
C SER A 46 -1.27 -12.06 28.80
N GLU A 47 -1.13 -10.95 29.54
CA GLU A 47 -0.54 -9.70 29.03
C GLU A 47 0.87 -9.90 28.44
N GLN A 48 1.68 -10.77 29.04
CA GLN A 48 3.01 -11.13 28.54
C GLN A 48 2.95 -11.86 27.19
N THR A 49 2.03 -12.81 27.03
CA THR A 49 1.87 -13.58 25.79
C THR A 49 1.32 -12.70 24.68
N THR A 50 0.40 -11.79 25.01
CA THR A 50 -0.13 -10.79 24.06
C THR A 50 0.98 -9.87 23.56
N LYS A 51 1.87 -9.37 24.45
CA LYS A 51 3.03 -8.57 24.04
C LYS A 51 3.98 -9.34 23.11
N LEU A 52 4.23 -10.62 23.38
CA LEU A 52 5.03 -11.48 22.50
C LEU A 52 4.38 -11.72 21.15
N LEU A 53 3.09 -12.03 21.12
CA LEU A 53 2.34 -12.22 19.87
C LEU A 53 2.29 -10.93 19.04
N THR A 54 2.08 -9.76 19.65
CA THR A 54 2.13 -8.47 18.95
C THR A 54 3.51 -8.23 18.33
N ARG A 55 4.60 -8.54 19.05
CA ARG A 55 5.96 -8.44 18.52
C ARG A 55 6.17 -9.36 17.32
N LEU A 56 5.70 -10.61 17.41
CA LEU A 56 5.76 -11.55 16.29
C LEU A 56 4.93 -11.06 15.10
N ALA A 57 3.72 -10.56 15.33
CA ALA A 57 2.84 -10.00 14.29
C ALA A 57 3.53 -8.85 13.55
N MET A 58 4.09 -7.88 14.28
CA MET A 58 4.81 -6.74 13.69
C MET A 58 6.01 -7.21 12.88
N THR A 59 6.75 -8.19 13.40
CA THR A 59 7.95 -8.69 12.73
C THR A 59 7.62 -9.44 11.45
N LEU A 60 6.59 -10.31 11.48
CA LEU A 60 6.10 -11.02 10.29
C LEU A 60 5.49 -10.06 9.26
N ALA A 61 4.77 -9.03 9.72
CA ALA A 61 4.23 -7.99 8.85
C ALA A 61 5.33 -7.22 8.12
N PHE A 62 6.46 -6.96 8.77
CA PHE A 62 7.64 -6.35 8.13
C PHE A 62 8.36 -7.29 7.16
N GLY A 63 8.21 -8.61 7.33
CA GLY A 63 8.73 -9.61 6.41
C GLY A 63 8.09 -9.54 5.02
N PHE A 64 6.84 -9.08 4.95
CA PHE A 64 6.13 -8.89 3.69
C PHE A 64 6.83 -7.89 2.73
N PRO A 65 7.04 -6.61 3.07
CA PRO A 65 7.70 -5.66 2.17
C PRO A 65 9.17 -6.00 1.89
N ILE A 66 9.87 -6.64 2.82
CA ILE A 66 11.25 -7.13 2.59
C ILE A 66 11.25 -8.27 1.56
N ALA A 67 10.37 -9.26 1.71
CA ALA A 67 10.28 -10.36 0.77
C ALA A 67 9.90 -9.85 -0.62
N LEU A 68 9.00 -8.87 -0.71
CA LEU A 68 8.65 -8.23 -1.97
C LEU A 68 9.82 -7.50 -2.63
N SER A 69 10.49 -6.61 -1.89
CA SER A 69 11.64 -5.85 -2.41
C SER A 69 12.76 -6.77 -2.90
N LEU A 70 13.09 -7.83 -2.15
CA LEU A 70 14.07 -8.82 -2.57
C LEU A 70 13.61 -9.58 -3.82
N ASN A 71 12.37 -10.07 -3.87
CA ASN A 71 11.88 -10.81 -5.05
C ASN A 71 11.97 -9.99 -6.34
N VAL A 72 11.61 -8.70 -6.29
CA VAL A 72 11.69 -7.82 -7.46
C VAL A 72 13.14 -7.52 -7.84
N LEU A 73 14.05 -7.34 -6.87
CA LEU A 73 15.49 -7.16 -7.14
C LEU A 73 16.10 -8.37 -7.86
N PHE A 74 15.75 -9.59 -7.46
CA PHE A 74 16.28 -10.80 -8.09
C PHE A 74 15.63 -11.11 -9.43
N GLU A 75 14.35 -10.79 -9.60
CA GLU A 75 13.64 -10.94 -10.87
C GLU A 75 14.22 -10.02 -11.96
N HIS A 76 14.84 -8.90 -11.54
CA HIS A 76 15.54 -7.98 -12.43
C HIS A 76 16.84 -8.53 -13.03
N ASN A 77 17.52 -9.48 -12.38
CA ASN A 77 18.79 -10.03 -12.86
C ASN A 77 18.60 -11.40 -13.56
N PRO A 78 18.56 -11.47 -14.91
CA PRO A 78 18.22 -12.69 -15.66
C PRO A 78 19.21 -13.83 -15.44
N GLN A 79 20.45 -13.52 -15.04
CA GLN A 79 21.51 -14.50 -14.80
C GLN A 79 21.39 -15.19 -13.43
N ARG A 80 20.54 -14.68 -12.53
CA ARG A 80 20.35 -15.16 -11.16
C ARG A 80 18.90 -15.57 -10.92
N ARG A 81 18.37 -16.43 -11.80
CA ARG A 81 17.02 -17.04 -11.71
C ARG A 81 16.76 -17.49 -10.27
N SER A 82 15.86 -16.77 -9.60
CA SER A 82 15.67 -16.83 -8.15
C SER A 82 15.51 -18.26 -7.65
N LYS A 83 16.40 -18.72 -6.77
CA LYS A 83 16.09 -19.84 -5.88
C LYS A 83 15.24 -19.24 -4.75
N PRO A 84 13.92 -19.51 -4.67
CA PRO A 84 13.04 -18.92 -3.65
C PRO A 84 13.58 -19.12 -2.23
N MET A 85 14.24 -20.25 -2.00
CA MET A 85 14.94 -20.60 -0.77
C MET A 85 16.02 -19.60 -0.32
N ILE A 86 16.75 -18.97 -1.24
CA ILE A 86 17.77 -17.95 -0.90
C ILE A 86 17.08 -16.66 -0.43
N ILE A 87 16.02 -16.25 -1.12
CA ILE A 87 15.27 -15.04 -0.80
C ILE A 87 14.59 -15.18 0.56
N PHE A 88 13.99 -16.35 0.82
CA PHE A 88 13.43 -16.68 2.12
C PHE A 88 14.48 -16.64 3.23
N SER A 89 15.64 -17.28 3.01
CA SER A 89 16.72 -17.29 4.00
C SER A 89 17.22 -15.88 4.33
N LEU A 90 17.36 -15.01 3.32
CA LEU A 90 17.83 -13.64 3.50
C LEU A 90 16.77 -12.78 4.20
N ALA A 91 15.51 -12.89 3.79
CA ALA A 91 14.40 -12.20 4.46
C ALA A 91 14.30 -12.61 5.93
N LEU A 92 14.44 -13.91 6.23
CA LEU A 92 14.37 -14.47 7.58
C LEU A 92 15.55 -14.02 8.45
N VAL A 93 16.76 -13.91 7.90
CA VAL A 93 17.93 -13.35 8.61
C VAL A 93 17.72 -11.88 8.96
N VAL A 94 17.22 -11.07 8.02
CA VAL A 94 16.90 -9.65 8.28
C VAL A 94 15.80 -9.53 9.34
N LEU A 95 14.80 -10.41 9.28
CA LEU A 95 13.72 -10.47 10.28
C LEU A 95 14.22 -10.85 11.67
N ALA A 96 15.09 -11.86 11.76
CA ALA A 96 15.67 -12.32 13.00
C ALA A 96 16.56 -11.23 13.62
N ALA A 97 17.38 -10.55 12.82
CA ALA A 97 18.15 -9.40 13.26
C ALA A 97 17.24 -8.28 13.78
N TYR A 98 16.14 -7.98 13.08
CA TYR A 98 15.18 -6.97 13.52
C TYR A 98 14.50 -7.34 14.85
N PHE A 99 14.06 -8.59 15.00
CA PHE A 99 13.42 -9.10 16.21
C PHE A 99 14.32 -9.01 17.44
N ILE A 100 15.60 -9.38 17.28
CA ILE A 100 16.58 -9.46 18.36
C ILE A 100 17.05 -8.06 18.78
N PHE A 101 17.35 -7.18 17.82
CA PHE A 101 17.97 -5.88 18.12
C PHE A 101 16.97 -4.76 18.39
N PHE A 102 15.84 -4.71 17.67
CA PHE A 102 14.99 -3.52 17.65
C PHE A 102 13.67 -3.64 18.41
N LEU A 103 13.21 -4.86 18.70
CA LEU A 103 11.89 -5.07 19.27
C LEU A 103 11.89 -5.53 20.73
N LYS A 104 12.99 -5.33 21.49
CA LYS A 104 13.14 -5.83 22.86
C LYS A 104 12.02 -5.38 23.80
N GLU A 105 11.50 -4.17 23.61
CA GLU A 105 10.34 -3.60 24.33
C GLU A 105 9.41 -2.83 23.39
N ILE A 106 8.09 -2.96 23.61
CA ILE A 106 7.08 -2.17 22.89
C ILE A 106 6.97 -0.81 23.58
N ASN A 107 7.78 0.13 23.11
CA ASN A 107 7.73 1.52 23.54
C ASN A 107 7.25 2.40 22.37
N PRO A 108 6.70 3.61 22.62
CA PRO A 108 6.28 4.51 21.54
C PRO A 108 7.42 4.84 20.56
N VAL A 109 8.66 4.87 21.03
CA VAL A 109 9.87 5.01 20.21
C VAL A 109 10.12 3.78 19.33
N SER A 110 9.87 2.57 19.84
CA SER A 110 9.99 1.34 19.04
C SER A 110 8.95 1.28 17.93
N ILE A 111 7.71 1.73 18.22
CA ILE A 111 6.61 1.81 17.25
C ILE A 111 6.94 2.83 16.15
N SER A 112 7.45 4.02 16.50
CA SER A 112 7.82 5.03 15.50
C SER A 112 8.95 4.53 14.59
N ARG A 113 9.96 3.85 15.15
CA ARG A 113 11.03 3.19 14.37
C ARG A 113 10.48 2.11 13.44
N TYR A 114 9.58 1.26 13.94
CA TYR A 114 8.90 0.24 13.12
C TYR A 114 8.18 0.88 11.93
N ILE A 115 7.39 1.93 12.16
CA ILE A 115 6.69 2.65 11.09
C ILE A 115 7.68 3.21 10.06
N ALA A 116 8.77 3.84 10.52
CA ALA A 116 9.79 4.39 9.62
C ALA A 116 10.47 3.32 8.75
N TYR A 117 10.88 2.19 9.34
CA TYR A 117 11.50 1.09 8.59
C TYR A 117 10.53 0.41 7.63
N SER A 118 9.30 0.16 8.07
CA SER A 118 8.24 -0.40 7.24
C SER A 118 7.96 0.48 6.03
N LEU A 119 7.76 1.79 6.26
CA LEU A 119 7.52 2.77 5.21
C LEU A 119 8.71 2.84 4.23
N SER A 120 9.94 2.86 4.75
CA SER A 120 11.15 2.86 3.92
C SER A 120 11.24 1.62 3.03
N SER A 121 10.87 0.44 3.53
CA SER A 121 10.86 -0.81 2.76
C SER A 121 9.77 -0.81 1.67
N TYR A 122 8.57 -0.31 1.97
CA TYR A 122 7.53 -0.11 0.95
C TYR A 122 7.95 0.88 -0.13
N LEU A 123 8.58 2.00 0.24
CA LEU A 123 9.15 2.93 -0.73
C LEU A 123 10.23 2.26 -1.56
N ALA A 124 11.15 1.52 -0.95
CA ALA A 124 12.18 0.78 -1.66
C ALA A 124 11.58 -0.17 -2.70
N PHE A 125 10.52 -0.91 -2.35
CA PHE A 125 9.79 -1.76 -3.29
C PHE A 125 9.25 -0.99 -4.51
N VAL A 126 8.75 0.24 -4.33
CA VAL A 126 8.29 1.09 -5.44
C VAL A 126 9.46 1.53 -6.34
N PHE A 127 10.62 1.82 -5.74
CA PHE A 127 11.81 2.29 -6.47
C PHE A 127 12.63 1.18 -7.15
N ILE A 128 12.63 -0.03 -6.60
CA ILE A 128 13.45 -1.17 -7.06
C ILE A 128 13.22 -1.56 -8.53
N PRO A 129 11.98 -1.84 -9.00
CA PRO A 129 11.75 -2.19 -10.40
C PRO A 129 12.09 -1.04 -11.35
N TYR A 130 12.24 0.18 -10.82
CA TYR A 130 12.47 1.38 -11.59
C TYR A 130 13.95 1.73 -11.80
N LEU A 131 14.89 1.18 -11.02
CA LEU A 131 16.33 1.48 -11.16
C LEU A 131 16.90 1.16 -12.56
N SER A 132 16.21 0.33 -13.35
CA SER A 132 16.67 -0.15 -14.65
C SER A 132 16.08 0.54 -15.87
N HIS A 133 14.85 1.06 -15.81
CA HIS A 133 14.18 1.65 -16.97
C HIS A 133 14.04 3.16 -16.76
N ARG A 134 15.15 3.88 -16.98
CA ARG A 134 15.29 5.33 -16.78
C ARG A 134 14.30 6.19 -17.59
N LYS A 135 13.66 5.62 -18.61
CA LYS A 135 12.69 6.32 -19.46
C LYS A 135 11.29 5.97 -18.96
N HIS A 136 10.56 6.96 -18.46
CA HIS A 136 9.15 6.88 -17.99
C HIS A 136 8.89 6.37 -16.56
N PHE A 137 9.59 6.94 -15.57
CA PHE A 137 9.28 6.69 -14.15
C PHE A 137 7.84 6.94 -13.79
N GLU A 138 7.37 8.14 -14.13
CA GLU A 138 6.15 8.66 -13.56
C GLU A 138 4.98 7.81 -14.04
N LEU A 139 4.96 7.46 -15.33
CA LEU A 139 3.94 6.57 -15.91
C LEU A 139 3.89 5.21 -15.22
N SER A 140 5.04 4.63 -14.89
CA SER A 140 5.12 3.34 -14.18
C SER A 140 4.60 3.46 -12.75
N VAL A 141 4.97 4.52 -12.02
CA VAL A 141 4.46 4.77 -10.66
C VAL A 141 2.96 5.04 -10.69
N ILE A 142 2.46 5.77 -11.69
CA ILE A 142 1.03 6.05 -11.87
C ILE A 142 0.25 4.79 -12.22
N GLU A 143 0.83 3.88 -13.02
CA GLU A 143 0.22 2.58 -13.30
C GLU A 143 0.16 1.72 -12.03
N LEU A 144 1.24 1.69 -11.24
CA LEU A 144 1.28 1.01 -9.95
C LEU A 144 0.24 1.58 -8.96
N LEU A 145 0.16 2.91 -8.87
CA LEU A 145 -0.82 3.63 -8.06
C LEU A 145 -2.25 3.31 -8.51
N THR A 146 -2.50 3.28 -9.82
CA THR A 146 -3.82 2.92 -10.38
C THR A 146 -4.20 1.49 -10.01
N ARG A 147 -3.27 0.55 -10.14
CA ARG A 147 -3.48 -0.85 -9.72
C ARG A 147 -3.73 -0.96 -8.22
N PHE A 148 -3.05 -0.15 -7.41
CA PHE A 148 -3.28 -0.06 -5.98
C PHE A 148 -4.69 0.45 -5.67
N CYS A 149 -5.11 1.58 -6.26
CA CYS A 149 -6.45 2.13 -6.10
C CYS A 149 -7.55 1.15 -6.52
N ILE A 150 -7.36 0.47 -7.66
CA ILE A 150 -8.30 -0.56 -8.12
C ILE A 150 -8.38 -1.69 -7.08
N THR A 151 -7.24 -2.18 -6.61
CA THR A 151 -7.19 -3.26 -5.61
C THR A 151 -7.88 -2.86 -4.31
N PHE A 152 -7.64 -1.63 -3.84
CA PHE A 152 -8.29 -1.07 -2.68
C PHE A 152 -9.82 -1.03 -2.85
N LEU A 153 -10.32 -0.54 -3.99
CA LEU A 153 -11.75 -0.50 -4.28
C LEU A 153 -12.37 -1.90 -4.32
N TYR A 154 -11.74 -2.87 -4.97
CA TYR A 154 -12.23 -4.26 -4.98
C TYR A 154 -12.26 -4.87 -3.57
N SER A 155 -11.18 -4.71 -2.80
CA SER A 155 -11.10 -5.24 -1.43
C SER A 155 -12.12 -4.57 -0.50
N ALA A 156 -12.29 -3.25 -0.59
CA ALA A 156 -13.25 -2.51 0.20
C ALA A 156 -14.69 -2.92 -0.14
N THR A 157 -15.00 -3.07 -1.43
CA THR A 157 -16.33 -3.50 -1.89
C THR A 157 -16.64 -4.91 -1.40
N LEU A 158 -15.68 -5.85 -1.50
CA LEU A 158 -15.85 -7.21 -0.98
C LEU A 158 -16.02 -7.24 0.54
N PHE A 159 -15.22 -6.47 1.27
CA PHE A 159 -15.35 -6.36 2.72
C PHE A 159 -16.72 -5.82 3.13
N LEU A 160 -17.18 -4.72 2.51
CA LEU A 160 -18.49 -4.14 2.78
C LEU A 160 -19.63 -5.11 2.42
N GLY A 161 -19.52 -5.81 1.29
CA GLY A 161 -20.50 -6.81 0.88
C GLY A 161 -20.60 -7.98 1.86
N LEU A 162 -19.45 -8.56 2.26
CA LEU A 162 -19.41 -9.64 3.25
C LEU A 162 -19.90 -9.18 4.63
N SER A 163 -19.52 -7.97 5.05
CA SER A 163 -19.98 -7.39 6.31
C SER A 163 -21.49 -7.14 6.30
N ALA A 164 -22.06 -6.68 5.18
CA ALA A 164 -23.49 -6.49 5.04
C ALA A 164 -24.26 -7.83 5.08
N ILE A 165 -23.72 -8.88 4.46
CA ILE A 165 -24.29 -10.24 4.53
C ILE A 165 -24.26 -10.73 5.97
N LEU A 166 -23.12 -10.60 6.66
CA LEU A 166 -22.96 -11.03 8.05
C LEU A 166 -23.89 -10.26 8.99
N PHE A 167 -24.04 -8.95 8.77
CA PHE A 167 -25.01 -8.11 9.47
C PHE A 167 -26.47 -8.56 9.23
N THR A 168 -26.82 -8.85 7.98
CA THR A 168 -28.17 -9.34 7.65
C THR A 168 -28.47 -10.67 8.34
N VAL A 169 -27.49 -11.57 8.34
CA VAL A 169 -27.57 -12.88 9.00
C VAL A 169 -27.70 -12.72 10.51
N ASP A 170 -26.94 -11.82 11.13
CA ASP A 170 -27.07 -11.51 12.56
C ASP A 170 -28.48 -11.02 12.93
N GLN A 171 -29.01 -10.08 12.14
CA GLN A 171 -30.35 -9.50 12.37
C GLN A 171 -31.48 -10.51 12.10
N LEU A 172 -31.39 -11.29 11.03
CA LEU A 172 -32.47 -12.21 10.62
C LEU A 172 -32.57 -13.44 11.51
N PHE A 173 -31.43 -13.93 12.01
CA PHE A 173 -31.36 -15.11 12.87
C PHE A 173 -31.17 -14.77 14.35
N ALA A 174 -31.16 -13.47 14.71
CA ALA A 174 -30.96 -12.97 16.07
C ALA A 174 -29.76 -13.62 16.80
N MET A 175 -28.67 -13.84 16.07
CA MET A 175 -27.54 -14.65 16.57
C MET A 175 -26.65 -13.92 17.58
N GLY A 176 -26.76 -12.60 17.70
CA GLY A 176 -25.95 -11.81 18.64
C GLY A 176 -24.46 -11.88 18.30
N ILE A 177 -24.12 -11.76 17.02
CA ILE A 177 -22.76 -11.89 16.53
C ILE A 177 -21.91 -10.72 17.04
N ASN A 178 -20.86 -11.05 17.80
CA ASN A 178 -19.90 -10.06 18.31
C ASN A 178 -19.10 -9.36 17.18
N SER A 179 -18.40 -8.28 17.51
CA SER A 179 -17.55 -7.53 16.56
C SER A 179 -16.32 -8.29 16.05
N LYS A 180 -15.95 -9.41 16.69
CA LYS A 180 -14.75 -10.21 16.35
C LYS A 180 -14.73 -10.72 14.90
N PRO A 181 -15.76 -11.42 14.37
CA PRO A 181 -15.78 -11.87 12.98
C PRO A 181 -15.74 -10.75 11.95
N TYR A 182 -16.29 -9.55 12.24
CA TYR A 182 -16.13 -8.40 11.35
C TYR A 182 -14.67 -7.98 11.22
N PHE A 183 -13.93 -7.99 12.34
CA PHE A 183 -12.50 -7.69 12.33
C PHE A 183 -11.69 -8.77 11.61
N ASP A 184 -12.05 -10.05 11.76
CA ASP A 184 -11.40 -11.14 11.00
C ASP A 184 -11.61 -10.98 9.49
N LEU A 185 -12.84 -10.67 9.06
CA LEU A 185 -13.13 -10.39 7.65
C LEU A 185 -12.28 -9.22 7.14
N TRP A 186 -12.14 -8.15 7.94
CA TRP A 186 -11.27 -7.04 7.61
C TRP A 186 -9.82 -7.48 7.43
N LEU A 187 -9.29 -8.28 8.36
CA LEU A 187 -7.91 -8.80 8.30
C LEU A 187 -7.67 -9.69 7.08
N ILE A 188 -8.62 -10.56 6.73
CA ILE A 188 -8.49 -11.43 5.56
C ILE A 188 -8.53 -10.61 4.27
N MET A 189 -9.46 -9.65 4.17
CA MET A 189 -9.59 -8.80 2.98
C MET A 189 -8.38 -7.88 2.81
N ALA A 190 -8.01 -7.14 3.86
CA ALA A 190 -6.90 -6.18 3.81
C ALA A 190 -5.52 -6.86 3.81
N GLY A 191 -5.37 -8.00 4.50
CA GLY A 191 -4.07 -8.64 4.73
C GLY A 191 -3.74 -9.80 3.80
N ILE A 192 -4.73 -10.46 3.18
CA ILE A 192 -4.48 -11.58 2.24
C ILE A 192 -4.97 -11.20 0.85
N PHE A 193 -6.26 -10.87 0.72
CA PHE A 193 -6.86 -10.65 -0.60
C PHE A 193 -6.24 -9.44 -1.31
N ALA A 194 -6.16 -8.28 -0.67
CA ALA A 194 -5.61 -7.07 -1.28
C ALA A 194 -4.14 -7.25 -1.71
N PRO A 195 -3.21 -7.77 -0.88
CA PRO A 195 -1.84 -8.01 -1.32
C PRO A 195 -1.72 -8.99 -2.49
N VAL A 196 -2.43 -10.13 -2.45
CA VAL A 196 -2.35 -11.13 -3.53
C VAL A 196 -2.90 -10.57 -4.85
N PHE A 197 -4.05 -9.87 -4.77
CA PHE A 197 -4.68 -9.27 -5.94
C PHE A 197 -3.85 -8.11 -6.53
N PHE A 198 -3.18 -7.33 -5.68
CA PHE A 198 -2.28 -6.26 -6.12
C PHE A 198 -1.09 -6.85 -6.86
N LEU A 199 -0.44 -7.87 -6.29
CA LEU A 199 0.71 -8.56 -6.89
C LEU A 199 0.34 -9.25 -8.23
N ALA A 200 -0.90 -9.71 -8.38
CA ALA A 200 -1.42 -10.30 -9.63
C ALA A 200 -1.42 -9.33 -10.79
N LYS A 201 -1.57 -8.05 -10.48
CA LYS A 201 -1.64 -7.02 -11.50
C LYS A 201 -0.28 -6.46 -11.87
N ILE A 202 0.79 -6.81 -11.16
CA ILE A 202 2.14 -6.34 -11.49
C ILE A 202 2.61 -7.10 -12.75
N PRO A 203 2.83 -6.41 -13.88
CA PRO A 203 3.21 -7.04 -15.13
C PRO A 203 4.62 -7.62 -15.00
N VAL A 204 4.89 -8.66 -15.77
CA VAL A 204 6.23 -9.26 -15.84
C VAL A 204 7.11 -8.29 -16.65
N PRO A 205 8.35 -7.97 -16.21
CA PRO A 205 9.23 -7.03 -16.90
C PRO A 205 9.59 -7.41 -18.35
N ALA A 206 9.21 -8.62 -18.80
CA ALA A 206 9.61 -9.19 -20.09
C ALA A 206 8.75 -8.73 -21.29
N LEU A 207 7.71 -7.92 -21.08
CA LEU A 207 7.00 -7.29 -22.19
C LEU A 207 7.31 -5.79 -22.18
N ASP A 208 8.08 -5.37 -23.18
CA ASP A 208 8.25 -4.00 -23.67
C ASP A 208 6.91 -3.41 -24.18
N SER A 209 5.86 -3.52 -23.38
CA SER A 209 4.60 -2.83 -23.61
C SER A 209 4.75 -1.48 -22.94
N GLU A 210 5.07 -0.44 -23.72
CA GLU A 210 4.95 0.93 -23.22
C GLU A 210 3.55 1.10 -22.59
N PRO A 211 3.43 1.68 -21.39
CA PRO A 211 2.12 1.96 -20.82
C PRO A 211 1.39 2.97 -21.73
N ASP A 212 0.48 2.44 -22.56
CA ASP A 212 -0.11 3.12 -23.73
C ASP A 212 -0.90 4.40 -23.43
N SER A 213 -1.19 4.75 -22.18
CA SER A 213 -1.85 6.02 -21.84
C SER A 213 -1.93 6.21 -20.34
N TYR A 214 -1.85 7.47 -19.90
CA TYR A 214 -2.22 7.85 -18.54
C TYR A 214 -3.66 7.39 -18.22
N PRO A 215 -3.92 6.73 -17.08
CA PRO A 215 -5.25 6.26 -16.70
C PRO A 215 -6.25 7.42 -16.60
N LYS A 216 -7.33 7.36 -17.39
CA LYS A 216 -8.32 8.45 -17.50
C LYS A 216 -8.91 8.89 -16.14
N VAL A 217 -9.11 7.94 -15.22
CA VAL A 217 -9.65 8.20 -13.89
C VAL A 217 -8.68 9.03 -13.04
N LEU A 218 -7.39 8.67 -13.01
CA LEU A 218 -6.38 9.43 -12.28
C LEU A 218 -6.16 10.79 -12.96
N LYS A 219 -6.19 10.85 -14.30
CA LYS A 219 -6.10 12.12 -15.05
C LYS A 219 -7.19 13.08 -14.59
N ALA A 220 -8.43 12.61 -14.50
CA ALA A 220 -9.53 13.44 -14.04
C ALA A 220 -9.39 13.86 -12.58
N LEU A 221 -8.95 12.94 -11.70
CA LEU A 221 -8.70 13.22 -10.28
C LEU A 221 -7.65 14.34 -10.12
N PHE A 222 -6.50 14.22 -10.77
CA PHE A 222 -5.42 15.19 -10.62
C PHE A 222 -5.75 16.54 -11.27
N LEU A 223 -6.25 16.55 -12.51
CA LEU A 223 -6.51 17.81 -13.24
C LEU A 223 -7.76 18.56 -12.75
N TYR A 224 -8.87 17.87 -12.48
CA TYR A 224 -10.14 18.53 -12.20
C TYR A 224 -10.46 18.66 -10.71
N ILE A 225 -9.83 17.87 -9.84
CA ILE A 225 -10.10 17.89 -8.40
C ILE A 225 -8.87 18.41 -7.65
N LEU A 226 -7.70 17.79 -7.83
CA LEU A 226 -6.52 18.12 -7.04
C LEU A 226 -5.91 19.48 -7.39
N ILE A 227 -5.70 19.79 -8.67
CA ILE A 227 -5.15 21.09 -9.10
C ILE A 227 -6.00 22.26 -8.56
N PRO A 228 -7.33 22.33 -8.79
CA PRO A 228 -8.14 23.44 -8.29
C PRO A 228 -8.13 23.54 -6.76
N LEU A 229 -8.20 22.40 -6.06
CA LEU A 229 -8.19 22.37 -4.61
C LEU A 229 -6.86 22.89 -4.04
N LEU A 230 -5.73 22.45 -4.61
CA LEU A 230 -4.42 22.94 -4.19
C LEU A 230 -4.26 24.42 -4.51
N SER A 231 -4.71 24.92 -5.67
CA SER A 231 -4.66 26.37 -5.96
C SER A 231 -5.42 27.20 -4.93
N VAL A 232 -6.62 26.77 -4.51
CA VAL A 232 -7.37 27.46 -3.43
C VAL A 232 -6.57 27.42 -2.14
N TYR A 233 -5.96 26.28 -1.80
CA TYR A 233 -5.12 26.16 -0.62
C TYR A 233 -3.89 27.07 -0.69
N THR A 234 -3.23 27.16 -1.84
CA THR A 234 -2.11 28.08 -2.08
C THR A 234 -2.54 29.52 -1.79
N ILE A 235 -3.69 29.94 -2.30
CA ILE A 235 -4.23 31.30 -2.05
C ILE A 235 -4.45 31.53 -0.56
N ILE A 236 -5.03 30.56 0.16
CA ILE A 236 -5.24 30.63 1.61
C ILE A 236 -3.88 30.78 2.34
N LEU A 237 -2.89 29.96 1.96
CA LEU A 237 -1.57 29.98 2.57
C LEU A 237 -0.83 31.30 2.34
N PHE A 238 -0.89 31.84 1.12
CA PHE A 238 -0.32 33.15 0.78
C PHE A 238 -1.05 34.30 1.50
N THR A 239 -2.37 34.23 1.63
CA THR A 239 -3.16 35.21 2.39
C THR A 239 -2.77 35.18 3.87
N TYR A 240 -2.58 33.99 4.42
CA TYR A 240 -2.12 33.82 5.79
C TYR A 240 -0.69 34.33 5.97
N PHE A 241 0.20 34.07 5.01
CA PHE A 241 1.56 34.60 5.01
C PHE A 241 1.58 36.13 4.98
N ALA A 242 0.75 36.76 4.14
CA ALA A 242 0.57 38.21 4.12
C ALA A 242 0.06 38.75 5.46
N LYS A 243 -0.89 38.06 6.11
CA LYS A 243 -1.36 38.40 7.45
C LYS A 243 -0.20 38.43 8.46
N ILE A 244 0.69 37.43 8.47
CA ILE A 244 1.86 37.40 9.37
C ILE A 244 2.76 38.61 9.15
N ILE A 245 3.01 38.99 7.89
CA ILE A 245 3.84 40.16 7.56
C ILE A 245 3.22 41.45 8.13
N ILE A 246 1.90 41.59 8.01
CA ILE A 246 1.17 42.78 8.49
C ILE A 246 1.09 42.82 10.00
N THR A 247 0.71 41.71 10.66
CA THR A 247 0.51 41.69 12.11
C THR A 247 1.82 41.54 12.88
N GLN A 248 2.91 41.14 12.21
CA GLN A 248 4.22 40.82 12.80
C GLN A 248 4.17 39.82 13.97
N THR A 249 3.05 39.12 14.13
CA THR A 249 2.80 38.14 15.18
C THR A 249 3.00 36.76 14.59
N TRP A 250 4.06 36.08 15.05
CA TRP A 250 4.37 34.72 14.63
C TRP A 250 3.48 33.72 15.37
N PRO A 251 2.61 32.97 14.67
CA PRO A 251 1.79 31.95 15.30
C PRO A 251 2.67 30.74 15.66
N ILE A 252 2.58 30.27 16.89
CA ILE A 252 3.39 29.16 17.37
C ILE A 252 2.88 27.85 16.76
N GLY A 253 3.74 27.15 16.01
CA GLY A 253 3.57 25.76 15.58
C GLY A 253 2.58 25.48 14.45
N LEU A 254 1.56 26.31 14.24
CA LEU A 254 0.48 26.06 13.27
C LEU A 254 0.97 26.17 11.81
N VAL A 255 1.73 27.23 11.49
CA VAL A 255 2.17 27.51 10.12
C VAL A 255 3.09 26.42 9.58
N SER A 256 4.01 25.92 10.42
CA SER A 256 4.97 24.89 10.02
C SER A 256 4.27 23.62 9.53
N HIS A 257 3.25 23.16 10.24
CA HIS A 257 2.51 21.95 9.86
C HIS A 257 1.70 22.14 8.58
N LEU A 258 1.05 23.30 8.41
CA LEU A 258 0.27 23.61 7.21
C LEU A 258 1.16 23.66 5.95
N VAL A 259 2.29 24.35 6.04
CA VAL A 259 3.24 24.50 4.92
C VAL A 259 3.89 23.15 4.59
N LEU A 260 4.28 22.35 5.59
CA LEU A 260 4.97 21.09 5.37
C LEU A 260 4.08 20.07 4.67
N TRP A 261 2.83 19.89 5.12
CA TRP A 261 1.89 19.01 4.41
C TRP A 261 1.62 19.51 3.00
N TYR A 262 1.40 20.82 2.82
CA TYR A 262 1.21 21.40 1.49
C TYR A 262 2.40 21.14 0.56
N ALA A 263 3.64 21.30 1.04
CA ALA A 263 4.83 21.05 0.24
C ALA A 263 4.95 19.59 -0.18
N VAL A 264 4.70 18.65 0.74
CA VAL A 264 4.70 17.20 0.44
C VAL A 264 3.62 16.85 -0.59
N PHE A 265 2.39 17.33 -0.41
CA PHE A 265 1.29 17.06 -1.34
C PHE A 265 1.53 17.70 -2.71
N SER A 266 2.05 18.92 -2.74
CA SER A 266 2.37 19.62 -4.00
C SER A 266 3.49 18.92 -4.76
N ALA A 267 4.56 18.51 -4.08
CA ALA A 267 5.66 17.77 -4.71
C ALA A 267 5.17 16.43 -5.30
N LEU A 268 4.33 15.70 -4.57
CA LEU A 268 3.72 14.46 -5.05
C LEU A 268 2.79 14.71 -6.24
N LEU A 269 2.00 15.77 -6.21
CA LEU A 269 1.12 16.14 -7.32
C LEU A 269 1.92 16.50 -8.58
N ILE A 270 2.97 17.33 -8.46
CA ILE A 270 3.85 17.70 -9.58
C ILE A 270 4.46 16.44 -10.19
N PHE A 271 4.98 15.53 -9.36
CA PHE A 271 5.49 14.23 -9.82
C PHE A 271 4.44 13.41 -10.59
N CYS A 272 3.18 13.38 -10.12
CA CYS A 272 2.09 12.70 -10.83
C CYS A 272 1.60 13.44 -12.09
N LEU A 273 1.87 14.74 -12.23
CA LEU A 273 1.50 15.58 -13.37
C LEU A 273 2.59 15.65 -14.45
N GLU A 274 3.85 15.38 -14.12
CA GLU A 274 4.98 15.41 -15.05
C GLU A 274 4.72 14.66 -16.37
N PRO A 275 4.16 13.44 -16.40
CA PRO A 275 3.88 12.76 -17.66
C PRO A 275 2.62 13.30 -18.37
N LEU A 276 1.76 14.05 -17.67
CA LEU A 276 0.58 14.74 -18.22
C LEU A 276 0.91 16.13 -18.77
N SER A 277 2.00 16.76 -18.32
CA SER A 277 2.43 18.10 -18.75
C SER A 277 2.61 18.17 -20.27
N LYS A 278 3.15 17.11 -20.88
CA LYS A 278 3.31 16.98 -22.34
C LYS A 278 2.00 16.86 -23.12
N GLN A 279 0.87 16.62 -22.44
CA GLN A 279 -0.44 16.35 -23.06
C GLN A 279 -1.53 17.35 -22.67
N SER A 280 -1.31 18.23 -21.69
CA SER A 280 -2.34 19.13 -21.18
C SER A 280 -1.78 20.45 -20.67
N ARG A 281 -2.29 21.55 -21.23
CA ARG A 281 -1.88 22.93 -20.93
C ARG A 281 -2.08 23.33 -19.46
N MET A 282 -3.08 22.77 -18.78
CA MET A 282 -3.31 23.02 -17.35
C MET A 282 -2.24 22.41 -16.45
N ALA A 283 -1.68 21.25 -16.82
CA ALA A 283 -0.60 20.62 -16.06
C ALA A 283 0.75 21.31 -16.31
N GLU A 284 0.92 21.97 -17.46
CA GLU A 284 2.11 22.79 -17.76
C GLU A 284 2.10 24.14 -17.02
N GLN A 285 0.93 24.67 -16.70
CA GLN A 285 0.76 25.99 -16.05
C GLN A 285 0.76 25.94 -14.51
N PHE A 286 0.66 24.75 -13.90
CA PHE A 286 0.63 24.54 -12.46
C PHE A 286 2.03 24.26 -11.92
#